data_AF-A0A358UX01-F1
#
_entry.id   AF-A0A358UX01-F1
#
_cell.length_a   1.000
_cell.length_b   1.000
_cell.length_c   1.000
_cell.angle_alpha   90.00
_cell.angle_beta   90.00
_cell.angle_gamma   90.00
#
_symmetry.space_group_name_H-M   'P 1'
#
loop_
_entity.id
_entity.type
_entity.pdbx_description
1 polymer ?
#
loop_
_entity_poly.entity_id
_entity_poly.type
_entity_poly.pdbx_seq_one_letter_code
_entity_poly.pdbx_strand_id
1 'polypeptide(L)' 'AETQRAETQQAADQQAETQRAETQRAAAFNLETETNQAKTFQNQSDAPFCPYCGSVMIRNASCYLCLTCGTSNGCS' A
#
# COMPACT_ATOMS: atom_id res chain seq x y z
N ALA A 1 22.78 -45.24 -19.09
CA ALA A 1 22.79 -43.93 -19.76
C ALA A 1 21.39 -43.35 -19.92
N GLU A 2 20.36 -44.17 -20.18
CA GLU A 2 18.97 -43.70 -20.38
C GLU A 2 18.31 -43.23 -19.07
N THR A 3 18.56 -43.90 -17.95
CA THR A 3 18.01 -43.55 -16.62
C THR A 3 18.42 -42.14 -16.17
N GLN A 4 19.69 -41.78 -16.38
CA GLN A 4 20.23 -40.47 -15.99
C GLN A 4 19.63 -39.31 -16.80
N ARG A 5 19.18 -39.57 -18.04
CA ARG A 5 18.48 -38.57 -18.86
C ARG A 5 17.06 -38.33 -18.36
N ALA A 6 16.36 -39.40 -17.98
CA ALA A 6 15.02 -39.30 -17.40
C ALA A 6 15.04 -38.55 -16.05
N GLU A 7 16.02 -38.83 -15.18
CA GLU A 7 16.19 -38.14 -13.90
C GLU A 7 16.50 -36.64 -14.08
N THR A 8 17.29 -36.28 -15.10
CA THR A 8 17.62 -34.89 -15.41
C THR A 8 16.40 -34.13 -15.95
N GLN A 9 15.53 -34.80 -16.74
CA GLN A 9 14.28 -34.20 -17.22
C GLN A 9 13.28 -33.98 -16.08
N GLN A 10 13.14 -34.93 -15.16
CA GLN A 10 12.28 -34.79 -13.99
C GLN A 10 12.71 -33.64 -13.07
N ALA A 11 14.02 -33.42 -12.89
CA ALA A 11 14.53 -32.29 -12.12
C ALA A 11 14.23 -30.92 -12.78
N ALA A 12 14.28 -30.84 -14.11
CA ALA A 12 13.97 -29.62 -14.85
C ALA A 12 12.48 -29.25 -14.77
N ASP A 13 11.59 -30.24 -14.83
CA ASP A 13 10.14 -30.04 -14.72
C ASP A 13 9.75 -29.53 -13.30
N GLN A 14 10.37 -30.10 -12.26
CA GLN A 14 10.16 -29.65 -10.87
C GLN A 14 10.65 -28.21 -10.63
N GLN A 15 11.77 -27.83 -11.26
CA GLN A 15 12.29 -26.46 -11.20
C GLN A 15 11.34 -25.47 -11.87
N ALA A 16 10.76 -25.83 -13.03
CA ALA A 16 9.81 -24.99 -13.73
C ALA A 16 8.50 -24.78 -12.95
N GLU A 17 8.02 -25.81 -12.25
CA GLU A 17 6.83 -25.70 -11.40
C GLU A 17 7.06 -24.80 -10.17
N THR A 18 8.22 -24.93 -9.53
CA THR A 18 8.61 -24.11 -8.38
C THR A 18 8.71 -22.63 -8.76
N GLN A 19 9.36 -22.31 -9.88
CA GLN A 19 9.49 -20.94 -10.38
C GLN A 19 8.13 -20.30 -10.70
N ARG A 20 7.18 -21.08 -11.21
CA ARG A 20 5.80 -20.60 -11.50
C ARG A 20 5.07 -20.24 -10.21
N ALA A 21 5.16 -21.06 -9.17
CA ALA A 21 4.53 -20.79 -7.87
C ALA A 21 5.14 -19.56 -7.18
N GLU A 22 6.46 -19.38 -7.26
CA GLU A 22 7.15 -18.20 -6.72
C GLU A 22 6.75 -16.92 -7.46
N THR A 23 6.67 -16.97 -8.80
CA THR A 23 6.25 -15.82 -9.62
C THR A 23 4.80 -15.42 -9.33
N GLN A 24 3.89 -16.40 -9.16
CA GLN A 24 2.50 -16.13 -8.80
C GLN A 24 2.38 -15.48 -7.42
N ARG A 25 3.16 -15.93 -6.42
CA ARG A 25 3.20 -15.32 -5.09
C ARG A 25 3.70 -13.88 -5.12
N ALA A 26 4.76 -13.61 -5.89
CA ALA A 26 5.30 -12.25 -6.04
C ALA A 26 4.29 -11.31 -6.73
N ALA A 27 3.55 -11.79 -7.74
CA ALA A 27 2.52 -11.01 -8.41
C ALA A 27 1.35 -10.65 -7.47
N ALA A 28 0.91 -11.58 -6.62
CA ALA A 28 -0.17 -11.32 -5.65
C ALA A 28 0.21 -10.25 -4.61
N PHE A 29 1.45 -10.24 -4.14
CA PHE A 29 1.94 -9.25 -3.16
C PHE A 29 1.97 -7.81 -3.72
N ASN A 30 2.40 -7.66 -4.99
CA ASN A 30 2.44 -6.34 -5.63
C ASN A 30 1.03 -5.74 -5.81
N LEU A 31 0.04 -6.57 -6.18
CA LEU A 31 -1.35 -6.15 -6.34
C LEU A 31 -1.97 -5.65 -5.01
N GLU A 32 -1.70 -6.34 -3.91
CA GLU A 32 -2.14 -5.93 -2.56
C GLU A 32 -1.52 -4.57 -2.16
N THR A 33 -0.27 -4.32 -2.52
CA THR A 33 0.47 -3.11 -2.14
C THR A 33 -0.03 -1.86 -2.87
N GLU A 34 -0.46 -1.99 -4.14
CA GLU A 34 -1.01 -0.88 -4.92
C GLU A 34 -2.39 -0.43 -4.40
N THR A 35 -3.26 -1.39 -4.04
CA THR A 35 -4.63 -1.08 -3.59
C THR A 35 -4.67 -0.45 -2.19
N ASN A 36 -3.69 -0.73 -1.33
CA ASN A 36 -3.66 -0.22 0.04
C ASN A 36 -3.10 1.21 0.14
N GLN A 37 -2.18 1.62 -0.74
CA GLN A 37 -1.63 2.98 -0.71
C GLN A 37 -2.68 4.06 -1.06
N ALA A 38 -3.64 3.74 -1.94
CA ALA A 38 -4.70 4.67 -2.33
C ALA A 38 -5.72 4.95 -1.20
N LYS A 39 -5.79 4.10 -0.17
CA LYS A 39 -6.79 4.22 0.91
C LYS A 39 -6.35 5.15 2.05
N THR A 40 -5.08 5.53 2.11
CA THR A 40 -4.53 6.32 3.22
C THR A 40 -4.94 7.80 3.19
N PHE A 41 -5.28 8.35 2.01
CA PHE A 41 -5.66 9.76 1.86
C PHE A 41 -7.18 9.91 1.65
N GLN A 42 -7.94 9.84 2.74
CA GLN A 42 -9.36 10.19 2.73
C GLN A 42 -9.54 11.69 3.02
N ASN A 43 -9.78 12.49 1.97
CA ASN A 43 -10.13 13.90 2.14
C ASN A 43 -11.40 14.01 3.00
N GLN A 44 -11.29 14.75 4.11
CA GLN A 44 -12.42 14.99 5.00
C GLN A 44 -13.27 16.11 4.39
N SER A 45 -14.49 15.77 3.93
CA SER A 45 -15.39 16.70 3.23
C SER A 45 -15.82 17.94 4.04
N ASP A 46 -15.53 17.95 5.33
CA ASP A 46 -15.89 18.99 6.30
C ASP A 46 -14.68 19.80 6.81
N ALA A 47 -13.49 19.61 6.22
CA ALA A 47 -12.29 20.33 6.62
C ALA A 47 -12.36 21.83 6.28
N PRO A 48 -12.41 22.74 7.27
CA PRO A 48 -12.41 24.17 7.01
C PRO A 48 -11.02 24.67 6.59
N PHE A 49 -10.97 25.80 5.91
CA PHE A 49 -9.72 26.54 5.70
C PHE A 49 -9.30 27.27 6.99
N CYS A 50 -7.99 27.35 7.23
CA CYS A 50 -7.43 28.05 8.37
C CYS A 50 -7.71 29.56 8.26
N PRO A 51 -8.34 30.20 9.27
CA PRO A 51 -8.67 31.62 9.21
C PRO A 51 -7.45 32.55 9.26
N TYR A 52 -6.28 32.03 9.67
CA TYR A 52 -5.06 32.81 9.79
C TYR A 52 -4.15 32.72 8.56
N CYS A 53 -4.12 31.58 7.85
CA CYS A 53 -3.20 31.36 6.73
C CYS A 53 -3.84 30.75 5.47
N GLY A 54 -5.12 30.38 5.50
CA GLY A 54 -5.85 29.86 4.35
C GLY A 54 -5.57 28.40 3.97
N SER A 55 -4.61 27.72 4.62
CA SER A 55 -4.36 26.29 4.39
C SER A 55 -5.54 25.42 4.83
N VAL A 56 -5.78 24.29 4.15
CA VAL A 56 -6.76 23.29 4.59
C VAL A 56 -6.35 22.71 5.94
N MET A 57 -7.29 22.64 6.89
CA MET A 57 -7.03 22.07 8.21
C MET A 57 -7.36 20.58 8.24
N ILE A 58 -6.70 19.82 9.12
CA ILE A 58 -6.92 18.37 9.28
C ILE A 58 -7.66 18.12 10.59
N ARG A 59 -8.69 17.24 10.55
CA ARG A 59 -9.40 16.80 11.76
C ARG A 59 -8.44 16.03 12.67
N ASN A 60 -8.32 16.48 13.91
CA ASN A 60 -7.58 15.81 14.98
C ASN A 60 -8.54 15.59 16.16
N ALA A 61 -9.19 14.42 16.15
CA ALA A 61 -10.32 14.09 17.04
C ALA A 61 -11.46 15.11 16.95
N SER A 62 -11.73 15.84 18.04
CA SER A 62 -12.76 16.88 18.11
C SER A 62 -12.30 18.22 17.50
N CYS A 63 -11.00 18.41 17.27
CA CYS A 63 -10.44 19.65 16.76
C CYS A 63 -10.13 19.59 15.26
N TYR A 64 -9.83 20.75 14.68
CA TYR A 64 -9.06 20.88 13.44
C TYR A 64 -7.70 21.50 13.73
N LEU A 65 -6.65 20.97 13.10
CA LEU A 65 -5.27 21.44 13.21
C LEU A 65 -4.76 21.92 11.85
N CYS A 66 -4.16 23.12 11.81
CA CYS A 66 -3.44 23.61 10.66
C CYS A 66 -1.96 23.18 10.72
N LEU A 67 -1.51 22.37 9.76
CA LEU A 67 -0.11 21.92 9.69
C LEU A 67 0.85 23.00 9.19
N THR A 68 0.34 24.09 8.61
CA THR A 68 1.16 25.19 8.09
C THR A 68 1.52 26.21 9.16
N CYS A 69 0.56 26.62 10.00
CA CYS A 69 0.75 27.68 11.00
C CYS A 69 0.58 27.20 12.45
N GLY A 70 0.23 25.93 12.67
CA GLY A 70 0.09 25.33 14.00
C GLY A 70 -1.20 25.69 14.76
N THR A 71 -2.09 26.49 14.17
CA THR A 71 -3.36 26.86 14.82
C THR A 71 -4.28 25.63 14.97
N SER A 72 -4.86 25.45 16.16
CA SER A 72 -5.98 24.55 16.41
C SER A 72 -7.30 25.32 16.53
N ASN A 73 -8.40 24.71 16.07
CA ASN A 73 -9.75 25.26 16.20
C ASN A 73 -10.73 24.17 16.65
N GLY A 74 -11.69 24.51 17.50
CA GLY A 74 -12.76 23.59 17.95
C GLY A 74 -12.34 22.53 18.98
N CYS A 75 -11.27 22.76 19.75
CA CYS A 75 -10.92 21.86 20.85
C CYS A 75 -11.87 22.04 22.05
N SER A 76 -12.55 20.96 22.43
CA SER A 76 -13.45 20.86 23.58
C SER A 76 -12.71 20.45 24.85
#